data_AF-V9VPK3-F1
#
_entry.id   AF-V9VPK3-F1
#
_cell.length_a   1.000
_cell.length_b   1.000
_cell.length_c   1.000
_cell.angle_alpha   90.00
_cell.angle_beta   90.00
_cell.angle_gamma   90.00
#
_symmetry.space_group_name_H-M   'P 1'
#
loop_
_entity.id
_entity.type
_entity.pdbx_description
1 polymer ?
#
loop_
_entity_poly.entity_id
_entity_poly.type
_entity_poly.pdbx_seq_one_letter_code
_entity_poly.pdbx_strand_id
1 'polypeptide(L)'
;MSHIYSNEFYDYIDQGARTSAQAMISVVQPHLQAGSVLDLGSGRGVWLSEWIKAGVQDVAGVDGDYVDRDRLAIPREQFHAADLTRAFDLGRKFDLAQSLEVGEHLPETASEKLVDSLVRHADRVLFSAAVPGQGGEFHVNEKPLSFWQELFAARGFAAFDFARPRLKDMDGIEPWYRYNTVLYANEAGRHGLPEAVLDAEIPAGQKVPLAGSLGWRMRRGIVSLMPQPMVTRIAQGRAAVLVRRARRLQKVSG
;
A
#
# COMPACT_ATOMS: atom_id res chain seq x y z
N MET A 1 -22.31 8.55 -8.02
CA MET A 1 -22.92 7.30 -7.50
C MET A 1 -21.82 6.56 -6.76
N SER A 2 -21.88 6.55 -5.43
CA SER A 2 -20.91 5.89 -4.56
C SER A 2 -21.06 4.38 -4.69
N HIS A 3 -20.12 3.73 -5.38
CA HIS A 3 -20.08 2.27 -5.45
C HIS A 3 -19.62 1.74 -4.08
N ILE A 4 -20.55 1.16 -3.34
CA ILE A 4 -20.27 0.45 -2.08
C ILE A 4 -19.69 -0.90 -2.49
N TYR A 5 -18.40 -1.12 -2.23
CA TYR A 5 -17.76 -2.42 -2.43
C TYR A 5 -18.54 -3.50 -1.67
N SER A 6 -18.87 -4.62 -2.34
CA SER A 6 -19.61 -5.71 -1.69
C SER A 6 -18.76 -6.35 -0.59
N ASN A 7 -19.37 -6.76 0.51
CA ASN A 7 -18.67 -7.33 1.65
C ASN A 7 -17.71 -8.49 1.34
N GLU A 8 -18.05 -9.30 0.34
CA GLU A 8 -17.26 -10.46 -0.08
C GLU A 8 -16.01 -10.08 -0.90
N PHE A 9 -16.01 -8.90 -1.51
CA PHE A 9 -14.83 -8.35 -2.20
C PHE A 9 -13.74 -8.02 -1.18
N TYR A 10 -14.13 -7.38 -0.07
CA TYR A 10 -13.22 -7.14 1.03
C TYR A 10 -12.73 -8.46 1.64
N ASP A 11 -13.59 -9.43 1.95
CA ASP A 11 -13.13 -10.68 2.58
C ASP A 11 -12.07 -11.44 1.75
N TYR A 12 -12.13 -11.33 0.42
CA TYR A 12 -11.12 -11.89 -0.48
C TYR A 12 -9.83 -11.06 -0.54
N ILE A 13 -9.93 -9.73 -0.70
CA ILE A 13 -8.78 -8.83 -0.67
C ILE A 13 -8.07 -8.93 0.67
N ASP A 14 -8.84 -9.01 1.75
CA ASP A 14 -8.37 -9.09 3.13
C ASP A 14 -7.47 -10.32 3.32
N GLN A 15 -7.71 -11.44 2.62
CA GLN A 15 -6.84 -12.61 2.72
C GLN A 15 -5.47 -12.38 2.06
N GLY A 16 -5.44 -11.87 0.82
CA GLY A 16 -4.19 -11.58 0.10
C GLY A 16 -3.42 -10.42 0.72
N ALA A 17 -4.13 -9.39 1.19
CA ALA A 17 -3.58 -8.29 1.97
C ALA A 17 -3.00 -8.78 3.30
N ARG A 18 -3.67 -9.69 4.01
CA ARG A 18 -3.18 -10.24 5.28
C ARG A 18 -1.89 -11.04 5.11
N THR A 19 -1.82 -11.96 4.15
CA THR A 19 -0.59 -12.74 3.92
C THR A 19 0.55 -11.86 3.43
N SER A 20 0.25 -10.88 2.57
CA SER A 20 1.23 -9.89 2.12
C SER A 20 1.73 -9.02 3.28
N ALA A 21 0.83 -8.58 4.17
CA ALA A 21 1.17 -7.79 5.34
C ALA A 21 2.08 -8.56 6.29
N GLN A 22 1.75 -9.82 6.60
CA GLN A 22 2.59 -10.68 7.44
C GLN A 22 4.02 -10.80 6.90
N ALA A 23 4.16 -11.10 5.61
CA ALA A 23 5.45 -11.22 4.96
C ALA A 23 6.22 -9.88 4.94
N MET A 24 5.56 -8.80 4.53
CA MET A 24 6.16 -7.45 4.49
C MET A 24 6.63 -7.02 5.89
N ILE A 25 5.75 -7.12 6.90
CA ILE A 25 6.04 -6.75 8.28
C ILE A 25 7.18 -7.59 8.86
N SER A 26 7.23 -8.89 8.56
CA SER A 26 8.33 -9.75 8.99
C SER A 26 9.69 -9.32 8.43
N VAL A 27 9.69 -8.67 7.26
CA VAL A 27 10.90 -8.12 6.64
C VAL A 27 11.22 -6.73 7.18
N VAL A 28 10.23 -5.84 7.34
CA VAL A 28 10.50 -4.43 7.66
C VAL A 28 10.61 -4.16 9.16
N GLN A 29 9.76 -4.78 9.99
CA GLN A 29 9.66 -4.45 11.41
C GLN A 29 10.94 -4.73 12.22
N PRO A 30 11.71 -5.81 11.98
CA PRO A 30 12.99 -6.03 12.66
C PRO A 30 14.00 -4.89 12.47
N HIS A 31 13.87 -4.12 11.38
CA HIS A 31 14.76 -3.00 11.06
C HIS A 31 14.18 -1.64 11.44
N LEU A 32 12.86 -1.46 11.31
CA LEU A 32 12.21 -0.18 11.61
C LEU A 32 11.89 -0.02 13.09
N GLN A 33 11.62 -1.13 13.80
CA GLN A 33 11.23 -1.16 15.20
C GLN A 33 10.12 -0.14 15.54
N ALA A 34 9.13 0.00 14.65
CA ALA A 34 8.05 0.96 14.82
C ALA A 34 7.20 0.58 16.04
N GLY A 35 6.97 1.51 16.96
CA GLY A 35 6.03 1.37 18.09
C GLY A 35 4.64 1.89 17.75
N SER A 36 4.55 2.75 16.73
CA SER A 36 3.32 3.37 16.23
C SER A 36 3.25 3.41 14.70
N VAL A 37 2.08 3.08 14.12
CA VAL A 37 1.88 3.02 12.66
C VAL A 37 0.61 3.73 12.21
N LEU A 38 0.73 4.64 11.24
CA LEU A 38 -0.38 5.24 10.51
C LEU A 38 -0.55 4.57 9.15
N ASP A 39 -1.77 4.23 8.74
CA ASP A 39 -2.07 3.65 7.42
C ASP A 39 -3.13 4.49 6.68
N LEU A 40 -2.75 5.07 5.54
CA LEU A 40 -3.65 5.89 4.70
C LEU A 40 -4.16 5.09 3.51
N GLY A 41 -5.48 5.00 3.43
CA GLY A 41 -6.18 4.04 2.58
C GLY A 41 -6.23 2.67 3.24
N SER A 42 -6.43 2.63 4.57
CA SER A 42 -6.33 1.40 5.36
C SER A 42 -7.43 0.37 5.06
N GLY A 43 -8.48 0.76 4.33
CA GLY A 43 -9.71 0.01 4.16
C GLY A 43 -10.27 -0.37 5.54
N ARG A 44 -10.48 -1.68 5.75
CA ARG A 44 -10.91 -2.23 7.05
C ARG A 44 -9.80 -2.30 8.10
N GLY A 45 -8.57 -1.89 7.81
CA GLY A 45 -7.43 -1.93 8.73
C GLY A 45 -6.73 -3.28 8.80
N VAL A 46 -6.78 -4.11 7.75
CA VAL A 46 -6.16 -5.44 7.76
C VAL A 46 -4.65 -5.37 7.96
N TRP A 47 -3.96 -4.46 7.27
CA TRP A 47 -2.52 -4.23 7.45
C TRP A 47 -2.19 -3.86 8.91
N LEU A 48 -2.93 -2.91 9.48
CA LEU A 48 -2.78 -2.50 10.87
C LEU A 48 -3.06 -3.65 11.85
N SER A 49 -4.02 -4.53 11.56
CA SER A 49 -4.27 -5.71 12.40
C SER A 49 -3.07 -6.66 12.46
N GLU A 50 -2.28 -6.77 11.38
CA GLU A 50 -1.04 -7.56 11.37
C GLU A 50 0.12 -6.81 12.03
N TRP A 51 0.17 -5.48 11.94
CA TRP A 51 1.10 -4.66 12.72
C TRP A 51 0.91 -4.83 14.23
N ILE A 52 -0.35 -4.83 14.70
CA ILE A 52 -0.68 -5.11 16.11
C ILE A 52 -0.15 -6.49 16.52
N LYS A 53 -0.38 -7.53 15.70
CA LYS A 53 0.14 -8.88 15.97
C LYS A 53 1.66 -8.95 15.98
N ALA A 54 2.33 -8.09 15.23
CA ALA A 54 3.78 -7.92 15.24
C ALA A 54 4.29 -7.07 16.42
N GLY A 55 3.42 -6.69 17.36
CA GLY A 55 3.78 -6.02 18.61
C GLY A 55 3.65 -4.50 18.60
N VAL A 56 3.17 -3.88 17.51
CA VAL A 56 2.87 -2.44 17.47
C VAL A 56 1.70 -2.14 18.40
N GLN A 57 1.87 -1.16 19.30
CA GLN A 57 0.87 -0.87 20.34
C GLN A 57 -0.08 0.26 19.95
N ASP A 58 0.33 1.14 19.05
CA ASP A 58 -0.41 2.32 18.64
C ASP A 58 -0.60 2.32 17.12
N VAL A 59 -1.84 2.22 16.66
CA VAL A 59 -2.14 2.28 15.22
C VAL A 59 -3.27 3.25 14.94
N ALA A 60 -3.21 3.87 13.77
CA ALA A 60 -4.28 4.71 13.25
C ALA A 60 -4.54 4.36 11.78
N GLY A 61 -5.76 3.96 11.45
CA GLY A 61 -6.22 3.74 10.09
C GLY A 61 -7.02 4.93 9.59
N VAL A 62 -6.73 5.39 8.37
CA VAL A 62 -7.47 6.49 7.74
C VAL A 62 -7.98 6.02 6.39
N ASP A 63 -9.29 6.12 6.18
CA ASP A 63 -9.92 5.84 4.90
C ASP A 63 -11.25 6.63 4.77
N GLY A 64 -11.94 6.53 3.65
CA GLY A 64 -13.21 7.22 3.44
C GLY A 64 -14.33 6.72 4.35
N ASP A 65 -15.34 7.57 4.57
CA ASP A 65 -16.51 7.26 5.41
C ASP A 65 -17.42 6.15 4.82
N TYR A 66 -17.09 5.64 3.63
CA TYR A 66 -17.74 4.47 3.03
C TYR A 66 -17.34 3.14 3.68
N VAL A 67 -16.28 3.11 4.49
CA VAL A 67 -15.84 1.90 5.18
C VAL A 67 -16.83 1.52 6.29
N ASP A 68 -17.33 0.29 6.23
CA ASP A 68 -18.23 -0.25 7.26
C ASP A 68 -17.48 -0.45 8.59
N ARG A 69 -17.81 0.41 9.57
CA ARG A 69 -17.17 0.43 10.90
C ARG A 69 -17.48 -0.83 11.73
N ASP A 70 -18.51 -1.59 11.39
CA ASP A 70 -18.85 -2.83 12.07
C ASP A 70 -17.95 -4.00 11.64
N ARG A 71 -17.14 -3.80 10.59
CA ARG A 71 -16.28 -4.82 9.97
C ARG A 71 -14.79 -4.50 10.01
N LEU A 72 -14.39 -3.54 10.85
CA LEU A 72 -12.99 -3.19 11.02
C LEU A 72 -12.21 -4.38 11.61
N ALA A 73 -11.01 -4.60 11.09
CA ALA A 73 -10.03 -5.54 11.63
C ALA A 73 -9.20 -4.94 12.78
N ILE A 74 -9.43 -3.66 13.08
CA ILE A 74 -8.84 -2.89 14.19
C ILE A 74 -9.95 -2.32 15.09
N PRO A 75 -9.64 -1.95 16.34
CA PRO A 75 -10.53 -1.19 17.19
C PRO A 75 -11.12 0.05 16.48
N ARG A 76 -12.40 0.34 16.71
CA ARG A 76 -13.13 1.41 16.02
C ARG A 76 -12.53 2.79 16.29
N GLU A 77 -12.04 2.99 17.50
CA GLU A 77 -11.39 4.20 17.98
C GLU A 77 -10.05 4.48 17.28
N GLN A 78 -9.46 3.48 16.64
CA GLN A 78 -8.22 3.61 15.85
C GLN A 78 -8.51 3.89 14.37
N PHE A 79 -9.78 3.95 13.96
CA PHE A 79 -10.18 4.28 12.60
C PHE A 79 -10.70 5.72 12.50
N HIS A 80 -10.19 6.45 11.51
CA HIS A 80 -10.54 7.83 11.23
C HIS A 80 -11.06 7.97 9.80
N ALA A 81 -12.32 8.39 9.66
CA ALA A 81 -12.87 8.67 8.34
C ALA A 81 -12.33 10.01 7.80
N ALA A 82 -11.69 10.00 6.63
CA ALA A 82 -11.21 11.20 5.95
C ALA A 82 -11.21 11.05 4.42
N ASP A 83 -11.36 12.17 3.71
CA ASP A 83 -11.17 12.24 2.26
C ASP A 83 -9.68 12.43 1.95
N LEU A 84 -9.02 11.36 1.48
CA LEU A 84 -7.59 11.36 1.15
C LEU A 84 -7.24 12.25 -0.05
N THR A 85 -8.23 12.81 -0.76
CA THR A 85 -7.99 13.85 -1.78
C THR A 85 -7.77 15.23 -1.17
N ARG A 86 -7.91 15.37 0.15
CA ARG A 86 -7.78 16.60 0.91
C ARG A 86 -6.68 16.44 1.96
N ALA A 87 -6.14 17.56 2.41
CA ALA A 87 -5.23 17.53 3.55
C ALA A 87 -5.99 17.09 4.81
N PHE A 88 -5.37 16.24 5.61
CA PHE A 88 -5.81 15.93 6.96
C PHE A 88 -4.64 16.01 7.94
N ASP A 89 -4.96 16.04 9.23
CA ASP A 89 -3.99 16.15 10.31
C ASP A 89 -4.55 15.49 11.58
N LEU A 90 -3.84 14.51 12.11
CA LEU A 90 -4.14 13.88 13.40
C LEU A 90 -3.46 14.60 14.57
N GLY A 91 -2.70 15.68 14.31
CA GLY A 91 -2.04 16.50 15.32
C GLY A 91 -0.84 15.83 15.99
N ARG A 92 -0.31 14.75 15.39
CA ARG A 92 0.81 13.97 15.93
C ARG A 92 1.59 13.24 14.84
N LYS A 93 2.79 12.78 15.20
CA LYS A 93 3.58 11.85 14.39
C LYS A 93 3.48 10.41 14.92
N PHE A 94 3.80 9.49 14.02
CA PHE A 94 3.95 8.06 14.19
C PHE A 94 5.39 7.67 13.81
N ASP A 95 5.86 6.53 14.29
CA ASP A 95 7.20 6.02 13.95
C ASP A 95 7.27 5.58 12.48
N LEU A 96 6.13 5.18 11.92
CA LEU A 96 5.95 4.83 10.52
C LEU A 96 4.58 5.32 10.01
N ALA A 97 4.56 5.98 8.87
CA ALA A 97 3.34 6.11 8.07
C ALA A 97 3.42 5.15 6.88
N GLN A 98 2.29 4.63 6.43
CA GLN A 98 2.22 3.82 5.21
C GLN A 98 1.01 4.17 4.35
N SER A 99 1.12 3.87 3.06
CA SER A 99 0.02 3.87 2.11
C SER A 99 0.38 2.94 0.95
N LEU A 100 -0.36 1.85 0.80
CA LEU A 100 0.01 0.72 -0.07
C LEU A 100 -1.12 0.43 -1.06
N GLU A 101 -0.88 0.69 -2.35
CA GLU A 101 -1.85 0.55 -3.45
C GLU A 101 -3.11 1.42 -3.25
N VAL A 102 -2.87 2.72 -3.05
CA VAL A 102 -3.91 3.73 -2.81
C VAL A 102 -3.81 4.89 -3.80
N GLY A 103 -2.59 5.36 -4.07
CA GLY A 103 -2.35 6.56 -4.89
C GLY A 103 -2.91 6.47 -6.31
N GLU A 104 -3.03 5.26 -6.86
CA GLU A 104 -3.59 4.98 -8.18
C GLU A 104 -5.12 5.15 -8.27
N HIS A 105 -5.81 5.07 -7.14
CA HIS A 105 -7.26 5.23 -7.06
C HIS A 105 -7.67 6.70 -6.88
N LEU A 106 -6.74 7.56 -6.48
CA LEU A 106 -6.95 8.99 -6.32
C LEU A 106 -6.67 9.73 -7.63
N PRO A 107 -7.34 10.86 -7.92
CA PRO A 107 -6.97 11.69 -9.06
C PRO A 107 -5.53 12.19 -8.91
N GLU A 108 -4.81 12.39 -10.02
CA GLU A 108 -3.43 12.87 -10.01
C GLU A 108 -3.24 14.16 -9.19
N THR A 109 -4.23 15.05 -9.21
CA THR A 109 -4.28 16.32 -8.45
C THR A 109 -4.33 16.15 -6.93
N ALA A 110 -4.53 14.93 -6.43
CA ALA A 110 -4.45 14.58 -5.02
C ALA A 110 -3.08 14.00 -4.62
N SER A 111 -2.22 13.63 -5.57
CA SER A 111 -0.94 12.95 -5.28
C SER A 111 -0.06 13.72 -4.31
N GLU A 112 0.09 15.03 -4.52
CA GLU A 112 0.86 15.89 -3.62
C GLU A 112 0.28 15.92 -2.21
N LYS A 113 -1.05 16.02 -2.08
CA LYS A 113 -1.72 16.07 -0.77
C LYS A 113 -1.63 14.76 0.00
N LEU A 114 -1.67 13.63 -0.70
CA LEU A 114 -1.42 12.32 -0.11
C LEU A 114 0.00 12.25 0.47
N VAL A 115 1.00 12.65 -0.32
CA VAL A 115 2.40 12.66 0.12
C VAL A 115 2.62 13.66 1.26
N ASP A 116 2.05 14.87 1.18
CA ASP A 116 2.08 15.87 2.27
C ASP A 116 1.52 15.31 3.58
N SER A 117 0.41 14.56 3.47
CA SER A 117 -0.21 13.96 4.64
C SER A 117 0.69 12.85 5.21
N LEU A 118 1.31 12.00 4.38
CA LEU A 118 2.24 10.98 4.88
C LEU A 118 3.45 11.60 5.61
N VAL A 119 4.14 12.55 4.97
CA VAL A 119 5.38 13.13 5.53
C VAL A 119 5.12 14.03 6.74
N ARG A 120 3.91 14.58 6.89
CA ARG A 120 3.51 15.30 8.09
C ARG A 120 3.49 14.38 9.31
N HIS A 121 3.03 13.14 9.12
CA HIS A 121 2.74 12.22 10.20
C HIS A 121 3.87 11.24 10.49
N ALA A 122 4.93 11.16 9.69
CA ALA A 122 6.08 10.33 10.02
C ALA A 122 7.34 10.79 9.30
N ASP A 123 8.48 10.50 9.93
CA ASP A 123 9.81 10.72 9.35
C ASP A 123 10.28 9.51 8.51
N ARG A 124 9.53 8.39 8.58
CA ARG A 124 9.68 7.18 7.76
C ARG A 124 8.33 6.83 7.15
N VAL A 125 8.31 6.56 5.85
CA VAL A 125 7.09 6.26 5.08
C VAL A 125 7.28 5.00 4.24
N LEU A 126 6.42 3.99 4.42
CA LEU A 126 6.36 2.82 3.55
C LEU A 126 5.27 3.04 2.49
N PHE A 127 5.65 3.14 1.22
CA PHE A 127 4.72 3.56 0.16
C PHE A 127 4.71 2.61 -1.03
N SER A 128 3.53 2.36 -1.59
CA SER A 128 3.36 1.71 -2.89
C SER A 128 2.16 2.28 -3.64
N ALA A 129 2.23 2.26 -4.97
CA ALA A 129 1.11 2.59 -5.84
C ALA A 129 1.28 1.86 -7.17
N ALA A 130 0.15 1.59 -7.84
CA ALA A 130 0.17 0.90 -9.11
C ALA A 130 0.95 1.68 -10.18
N VAL A 131 1.89 1.00 -10.82
CA VAL A 131 2.70 1.54 -11.91
C VAL A 131 1.99 1.39 -13.26
N PRO A 132 2.33 2.19 -14.30
CA PRO A 132 1.70 2.10 -15.60
C PRO A 132 1.70 0.67 -16.17
N GLY A 133 0.51 0.26 -16.61
CA GLY A 133 0.25 -1.07 -17.15
C GLY A 133 0.03 -2.13 -16.08
N GLN A 134 -0.02 -1.79 -14.80
CA GLN A 134 -0.41 -2.75 -13.76
C GLN A 134 -1.86 -3.18 -13.96
N GLY A 135 -2.73 -2.21 -14.25
CA GLY A 135 -4.17 -2.37 -14.35
C GLY A 135 -4.81 -2.71 -13.00
N GLY A 136 -6.11 -2.52 -12.94
CA GLY A 136 -6.93 -2.83 -11.78
C GLY A 136 -8.26 -2.11 -11.86
N GLU A 137 -9.09 -2.27 -10.83
CA GLU A 137 -10.41 -1.66 -10.81
C GLU A 137 -10.28 -0.18 -10.43
N PHE A 138 -10.72 0.73 -11.31
CA PHE A 138 -10.68 2.18 -11.08
C PHE A 138 -9.28 2.77 -10.81
N HIS A 139 -8.23 2.21 -11.42
CA HIS A 139 -6.90 2.82 -11.40
C HIS A 139 -6.88 4.04 -12.34
N VAL A 140 -7.07 5.24 -11.81
CA VAL A 140 -7.12 6.51 -12.57
C VAL A 140 -5.80 7.25 -12.61
N ASN A 141 -4.83 6.85 -11.78
CA ASN A 141 -3.55 7.55 -11.59
C ASN A 141 -2.37 6.57 -11.49
N GLU A 142 -2.26 5.63 -12.44
CA GLU A 142 -1.08 4.76 -12.51
C GLU A 142 0.15 5.59 -12.89
N LYS A 143 1.08 5.77 -11.96
CA LYS A 143 2.28 6.61 -12.12
C LYS A 143 3.55 5.80 -11.89
N PRO A 144 4.64 6.08 -12.63
CA PRO A 144 5.90 5.38 -12.40
C PRO A 144 6.39 5.64 -10.97
N LEU A 145 7.14 4.72 -10.37
CA LEU A 145 7.69 4.90 -9.01
C LEU A 145 8.52 6.19 -8.88
N SER A 146 9.16 6.64 -9.97
CA SER A 146 9.91 7.89 -9.98
C SER A 146 9.04 9.12 -9.75
N PHE A 147 7.77 9.12 -10.18
CA PHE A 147 6.85 10.22 -9.91
C PHE A 147 6.63 10.39 -8.40
N TRP A 148 6.32 9.30 -7.70
CA TRP A 148 6.15 9.33 -6.25
C TRP A 148 7.46 9.63 -5.53
N GLN A 149 8.58 9.07 -6.01
CA GLN A 149 9.92 9.39 -5.50
C GLN A 149 10.23 10.88 -5.59
N GLU A 150 9.91 11.55 -6.69
CA GLU A 150 10.14 12.98 -6.87
C GLU A 150 9.29 13.80 -5.88
N LEU A 151 8.04 13.39 -5.63
CA LEU A 151 7.18 14.05 -4.62
C LEU A 151 7.75 13.92 -3.19
N PHE A 152 8.25 12.75 -2.81
CA PHE A 152 8.92 12.53 -1.53
C PHE A 152 10.25 13.30 -1.44
N ALA A 153 11.07 13.28 -2.49
CA ALA A 153 12.34 13.99 -2.55
C ALA A 153 12.16 15.50 -2.39
N ALA A 154 11.11 16.08 -2.99
CA ALA A 154 10.76 17.49 -2.81
C ALA A 154 10.44 17.88 -1.35
N ARG A 155 10.15 16.90 -0.49
CA ARG A 155 9.91 17.06 0.95
C ARG A 155 11.09 16.60 1.81
N GLY A 156 12.25 16.34 1.20
CA GLY A 156 13.47 15.93 1.90
C GLY A 156 13.54 14.44 2.24
N PHE A 157 12.72 13.59 1.62
CA PHE A 157 12.74 12.15 1.83
C PHE A 157 13.53 11.43 0.74
N ALA A 158 14.54 10.65 1.14
CA ALA A 158 15.28 9.76 0.26
C ALA A 158 14.56 8.39 0.14
N ALA A 159 14.72 7.72 -1.00
CA ALA A 159 14.15 6.40 -1.24
C ALA A 159 15.14 5.29 -0.87
N PHE A 160 14.66 4.22 -0.24
CA PHE A 160 15.44 3.05 0.16
C PHE A 160 14.75 1.78 -0.35
N ASP A 161 15.43 1.04 -1.22
CA ASP A 161 14.91 -0.19 -1.83
C ASP A 161 15.40 -1.44 -1.08
N PHE A 162 15.11 -1.49 0.22
CA PHE A 162 15.59 -2.60 1.06
C PHE A 162 14.60 -3.78 1.12
N ALA A 163 13.29 -3.51 1.01
CA ALA A 163 12.25 -4.52 1.20
C ALA A 163 12.09 -5.43 -0.03
N ARG A 164 11.94 -4.87 -1.24
CA ARG A 164 11.63 -5.64 -2.46
C ARG A 164 12.67 -6.72 -2.79
N PRO A 165 13.99 -6.47 -2.65
CA PRO A 165 14.99 -7.53 -2.87
C PRO A 165 14.82 -8.74 -1.94
N ARG A 166 14.31 -8.54 -0.72
CA ARG A 166 14.08 -9.60 0.29
C ARG A 166 12.75 -10.33 0.06
N LEU A 167 11.75 -9.63 -0.49
CA LEU A 167 10.41 -10.18 -0.75
C LEU A 167 10.29 -10.91 -2.08
N LYS A 168 11.26 -10.75 -2.99
CA LYS A 168 11.15 -11.17 -4.40
C LYS A 168 10.81 -12.66 -4.58
N ASP A 169 11.35 -13.52 -3.72
CA ASP A 169 11.23 -14.98 -3.76
C ASP A 169 10.31 -15.52 -2.65
N MET A 170 9.70 -14.65 -1.86
CA MET A 170 8.76 -15.05 -0.81
C MET A 170 7.38 -15.31 -1.40
N ASP A 171 6.81 -16.46 -1.08
CA ASP A 171 5.45 -16.84 -1.45
C ASP A 171 4.38 -16.07 -0.65
N GLY A 172 3.14 -16.09 -1.12
CA GLY A 172 1.99 -15.53 -0.38
C GLY A 172 1.90 -14.00 -0.37
N ILE A 173 2.78 -13.32 -1.10
CA ILE A 173 2.73 -11.86 -1.29
C ILE A 173 2.11 -11.55 -2.65
N GLU A 174 1.13 -10.66 -2.66
CA GLU A 174 0.55 -10.18 -3.90
C GLU A 174 1.61 -9.38 -4.72
N PRO A 175 1.68 -9.56 -6.05
CA PRO A 175 2.74 -8.98 -6.87
C PRO A 175 2.87 -7.46 -6.78
N TRP A 176 1.75 -6.74 -6.61
CA TRP A 176 1.75 -5.29 -6.50
C TRP A 176 2.46 -4.82 -5.22
N TYR A 177 2.15 -5.41 -4.06
CA TYR A 177 2.89 -5.13 -2.81
C TYR A 177 4.36 -5.55 -2.93
N ARG A 178 4.63 -6.71 -3.54
CA ARG A 178 5.99 -7.25 -3.69
C ARG A 178 6.91 -6.33 -4.52
N TYR A 179 6.38 -5.72 -5.58
CA TYR A 179 7.20 -5.02 -6.58
C TYR A 179 7.15 -3.50 -6.51
N ASN A 180 6.16 -2.91 -5.84
CA ASN A 180 5.97 -1.46 -5.82
C ASN A 180 6.36 -0.81 -4.48
N THR A 181 6.49 -1.59 -3.39
CA THR A 181 6.74 -1.04 -2.06
C THR A 181 8.15 -0.49 -1.91
N VAL A 182 8.28 0.77 -1.47
CA VAL A 182 9.55 1.47 -1.23
C VAL A 182 9.48 2.15 0.13
N LEU A 183 10.58 2.15 0.87
CA LEU A 183 10.72 2.97 2.08
C LEU A 183 11.25 4.35 1.71
N TYR A 184 10.66 5.38 2.28
CA TYR A 184 11.13 6.75 2.19
C TYR A 184 11.47 7.26 3.59
N ALA A 185 12.59 7.94 3.76
CA ALA A 185 12.94 8.55 5.05
C ALA A 185 13.64 9.89 4.86
N ASN A 186 13.30 10.87 5.71
CA ASN A 186 14.02 12.15 5.79
C ASN A 186 15.24 12.04 6.71
N GLU A 187 15.97 13.14 6.90
CA GLU A 187 17.16 13.18 7.77
C GLU A 187 16.90 12.63 9.18
N ALA A 188 15.79 13.03 9.82
CA ALA A 188 15.41 12.53 11.14
C ALA A 188 15.08 11.03 11.11
N GLY A 189 14.34 10.58 10.11
CA GLY A 189 13.92 9.20 9.94
C GLY A 189 15.08 8.24 9.66
N ARG A 190 16.22 8.74 9.15
CA ARG A 190 17.45 7.95 8.99
C ARG A 190 18.07 7.56 10.32
N HIS A 191 17.89 8.38 11.36
CA HIS A 191 18.47 8.11 12.66
C HIS A 191 17.93 6.77 13.21
N GLY A 192 18.84 5.89 13.64
CA GLY A 192 18.49 4.57 14.17
C GLY A 192 18.15 3.50 13.12
N LEU A 193 18.19 3.79 11.82
CA LEU A 193 18.10 2.73 10.81
C LEU A 193 19.42 1.94 10.75
N PRO A 194 19.37 0.60 10.63
CA PRO A 194 20.58 -0.21 10.50
C PRO A 194 21.25 -0.01 9.13
N GLU A 195 22.56 -0.28 9.05
CA GLU A 195 23.35 -0.18 7.80
C GLU A 195 22.69 -0.95 6.65
N ALA A 196 22.13 -2.13 6.91
CA ALA A 196 21.45 -2.94 5.90
C ALA A 196 20.24 -2.25 5.21
N VAL A 197 19.68 -1.21 5.83
CA VAL A 197 18.65 -0.34 5.22
C VAL A 197 19.31 0.88 4.57
N LEU A 198 20.27 1.51 5.26
CA LEU A 198 20.97 2.70 4.75
C LEU A 198 21.73 2.42 3.44
N ASP A 199 22.36 1.25 3.31
CA ASP A 199 23.06 0.79 2.11
C ASP A 199 22.13 0.56 0.92
N ALA A 200 20.82 0.46 1.16
CA ALA A 200 19.80 0.32 0.13
C ALA A 200 19.23 1.66 -0.36
N GLU A 201 19.83 2.78 0.06
CA GLU A 201 19.47 4.11 -0.43
C GLU A 201 19.66 4.19 -1.96
N ILE A 202 18.65 4.70 -2.65
CA ILE A 202 18.74 5.02 -4.06
C ILE A 202 19.49 6.35 -4.19
N PRO A 203 20.66 6.39 -4.86
CA PRO A 203 21.46 7.61 -4.94
C PRO A 203 20.70 8.77 -5.56
N ALA A 204 21.00 9.99 -5.10
CA ALA A 204 20.41 11.21 -5.64
C ALA A 204 20.56 11.27 -7.17
N GLY A 205 19.46 11.59 -7.86
CA GLY A 205 19.39 11.63 -9.33
C GLY A 205 19.13 10.27 -9.99
N GLN A 206 19.16 9.15 -9.26
CA GLN A 206 18.75 7.85 -9.77
C GLN A 206 17.27 7.59 -9.50
N LYS A 207 16.59 6.98 -10.47
CA LYS A 207 15.18 6.60 -10.36
C LYS A 207 15.07 5.24 -9.68
N VAL A 208 14.08 5.10 -8.79
CA VAL A 208 13.70 3.79 -8.24
C VAL A 208 13.44 2.83 -9.41
N PRO A 209 14.15 1.70 -9.49
CA PRO A 209 13.96 0.76 -10.58
C PRO A 209 12.62 0.06 -10.45
N LEU A 210 12.01 -0.27 -11.60
CA LEU A 210 10.85 -1.16 -11.64
C LEU A 210 11.28 -2.58 -11.28
N ALA A 211 10.66 -3.17 -10.27
CA ALA A 211 10.83 -4.57 -9.94
C ALA A 211 9.83 -5.47 -10.70
N GLY A 212 10.02 -6.78 -10.60
CA GLY A 212 9.10 -7.77 -11.15
C GLY A 212 9.79 -8.88 -11.92
N SER A 213 9.19 -10.08 -11.88
CA SER A 213 9.58 -11.23 -12.70
C SER A 213 9.37 -10.95 -14.19
N LEU A 214 9.99 -11.75 -15.06
CA LEU A 214 9.80 -11.63 -16.52
C LEU A 214 8.31 -11.69 -16.90
N GLY A 215 7.57 -12.65 -16.34
CA GLY A 215 6.13 -12.78 -16.57
C GLY A 215 5.33 -11.56 -16.11
N TRP A 216 5.69 -10.95 -14.97
CA TRP A 216 5.06 -9.71 -14.50
C TRP A 216 5.30 -8.54 -15.46
N ARG A 217 6.55 -8.39 -15.94
CA ARG A 217 6.91 -7.34 -16.90
C ARG A 217 6.18 -7.52 -18.23
N MET A 218 6.08 -8.76 -18.72
CA MET A 218 5.31 -9.07 -19.94
C MET A 218 3.82 -8.77 -19.77
N ARG A 219 3.20 -9.20 -18.65
CA ARG A 219 1.81 -8.88 -18.31
C ARG A 219 1.58 -7.37 -18.35
N ARG A 220 2.47 -6.60 -17.72
CA ARG A 220 2.36 -5.13 -17.70
C ARG A 220 2.45 -4.52 -19.09
N GLY A 221 3.39 -4.97 -19.92
CA GLY A 221 3.53 -4.51 -21.31
C GLY A 221 2.27 -4.77 -22.14
N ILE A 222 1.59 -5.91 -21.92
CA ILE A 222 0.32 -6.22 -22.58
C ILE A 222 -0.80 -5.30 -22.08
N VAL A 223 -0.93 -5.15 -20.76
CA VAL A 223 -2.00 -4.34 -20.14
C VAL A 223 -1.84 -2.86 -20.48
N SER A 224 -0.61 -2.33 -20.59
CA SER A 224 -0.38 -0.93 -20.99
C SER A 224 -0.87 -0.57 -22.39
N LEU A 225 -1.11 -1.58 -23.26
CA LEU A 225 -1.67 -1.37 -24.60
C LEU A 225 -3.20 -1.39 -24.62
N MET A 226 -3.84 -1.75 -23.50
CA MET A 226 -5.29 -1.88 -23.42
C MET A 226 -5.94 -0.57 -22.97
N PRO A 227 -7.12 -0.20 -23.53
CA PRO A 227 -7.91 0.90 -22.99
C PRO A 227 -8.30 0.65 -21.53
N GLN A 228 -8.18 1.66 -20.67
CA GLN A 228 -8.51 1.57 -19.24
C GLN A 228 -9.91 1.02 -18.94
N PRO A 229 -10.99 1.36 -19.69
CA PRO A 229 -12.31 0.76 -19.47
C PRO A 229 -12.32 -0.77 -19.70
N MET A 230 -11.49 -1.27 -20.61
CA MET A 230 -11.35 -2.69 -20.87
C MET A 230 -10.63 -3.40 -19.71
N VAL A 231 -9.54 -2.81 -19.22
CA VAL A 231 -8.79 -3.31 -18.06
C VAL A 231 -9.70 -3.40 -16.83
N THR A 232 -10.50 -2.36 -16.58
CA THR A 232 -11.46 -2.31 -15.46
C THR A 232 -12.48 -3.45 -15.56
N ARG A 233 -13.07 -3.68 -16.74
CA ARG A 233 -14.03 -4.79 -16.95
C ARG A 233 -13.38 -6.16 -16.73
N ILE A 234 -12.13 -6.34 -17.16
CA ILE A 234 -11.39 -7.60 -16.93
C ILE A 234 -11.13 -7.80 -15.43
N ALA A 235 -10.75 -6.75 -14.71
CA ALA A 235 -10.54 -6.79 -13.26
C ALA A 235 -11.83 -7.18 -12.52
N GLN A 236 -12.93 -6.52 -12.83
CA GLN A 236 -14.27 -6.82 -12.28
C GLN A 236 -14.70 -8.26 -12.55
N GLY A 237 -14.49 -8.75 -13.78
CA GLY A 237 -14.81 -10.13 -14.16
C GLY A 237 -14.00 -11.16 -13.36
N ARG A 238 -12.70 -10.92 -13.14
CA ARG A 238 -11.85 -11.78 -12.32
C ARG A 238 -12.29 -11.81 -10.87
N ALA A 239 -12.55 -10.64 -10.28
CA ALA A 239 -13.05 -10.53 -8.91
C ALA A 239 -14.35 -11.36 -8.73
N ALA A 240 -15.30 -11.23 -9.67
CA ALA A 240 -16.56 -11.98 -9.61
C ALA A 240 -16.37 -13.52 -9.69
N VAL A 241 -15.43 -14.01 -10.51
CA VAL A 241 -15.12 -15.45 -10.62
C VAL A 241 -14.49 -15.97 -9.32
N LEU A 242 -13.60 -15.18 -8.71
CA LEU A 242 -12.92 -15.54 -7.47
C LEU A 242 -13.89 -15.59 -6.29
N VAL A 243 -14.77 -14.60 -6.15
CA VAL A 243 -15.85 -14.60 -5.14
C VAL A 243 -16.73 -15.84 -5.29
N ARG A 244 -17.11 -16.21 -6.52
CA ARG A 244 -17.88 -17.45 -6.77
C ARG A 244 -17.14 -18.72 -6.34
N ARG A 245 -15.81 -18.78 -6.54
CA ARG A 245 -14.99 -19.92 -6.09
C ARG A 245 -14.88 -19.98 -4.57
N ALA A 246 -14.64 -18.85 -3.91
CA ALA A 246 -14.57 -18.76 -2.44
C ALA A 246 -15.89 -19.21 -1.78
N ARG A 247 -17.04 -18.72 -2.28
CA ARG A 247 -18.37 -19.16 -1.84
C ARG A 247 -18.58 -20.67 -2.00
N ARG A 248 -18.02 -21.27 -3.06
CA ARG A 248 -18.14 -22.72 -3.31
C ARG A 248 -17.30 -23.53 -2.32
N LEU A 249 -16.11 -23.06 -1.96
CA LEU A 249 -15.24 -23.72 -0.98
C LEU A 249 -15.85 -23.66 0.43
N GLN A 250 -16.36 -22.50 0.86
CA GLN A 250 -17.03 -22.37 2.16
C GLN A 250 -18.25 -23.28 2.32
N LYS A 251 -19.03 -23.50 1.25
CA LYS A 251 -20.17 -24.43 1.24
C LYS A 251 -19.80 -25.91 1.31
N VAL A 252 -18.54 -26.26 1.02
CA VAL A 252 -18.05 -27.65 1.08
C VAL A 252 -17.38 -27.92 2.43
N SER A 253 -17.02 -26.88 3.19
CA SER A 253 -16.32 -26.95 4.47
C SER A 253 -17.22 -26.78 5.71
N GLY A 254 -18.51 -26.52 5.52
CA GLY A 254 -19.52 -26.43 6.59
C GLY A 254 -20.61 -27.46 6.38
#